data_AF-A0A7J9BLY1-F1
#
_entry.id   AF-A0A7J9BLY1-F1
#
_cell.length_a   1.000
_cell.length_b   1.000
_cell.length_c   1.000
_cell.angle_alpha   90.00
_cell.angle_beta   90.00
_cell.angle_gamma   90.00
#
_symmetry.space_group_name_H-M   'P 1'
#
loop_
_entity.id
_entity.type
_entity.pdbx_description
1 polymer ?
#
loop_
_entity_poly.entity_id
_entity_poly.type
_entity_poly.pdbx_seq_one_letter_code
_entity_poly.pdbx_strand_id
1 'polypeptide(L)'
;KLGRTNRLPPGLPAIPIFGILFQLGGKPHRTLAELAKKLDANQHLRRNKVEQLLADVGDSSRIGESIEISTVAFKTTLNLISNTIFSVNYADPSSNTALEFREILQVIKEELGKANFGDLFPTLAKLDLQGIRRRMAIHSKKMMNIFDKEIDKRSELRKMNDYIPAQEFLDTLLQISEDDNEELDRNLIKHLFFDFFTAGTDTTTSTLEWAMAELHPPVPFLLPRKAEVDIKIHNFVIPKGAQLLINAWDIGRDPNFWEEPELFSLE
;
A
#
# COMPACT_ATOMS: atom_id res chain seq x y z
N LYS A 1 -0.28 -2.13 51.15
CA LYS A 1 0.11 -1.10 50.16
C LYS A 1 1.14 -1.70 49.21
N LEU A 2 0.70 -2.34 48.12
CA LEU A 2 1.57 -2.69 46.99
C LEU A 2 1.20 -1.76 45.83
N GLY A 3 2.15 -0.90 45.44
CA GLY A 3 1.99 0.01 44.31
C GLY A 3 2.09 -0.75 42.99
N ARG A 4 1.01 -0.72 42.20
CA ARG A 4 1.00 -1.23 40.82
C ARG A 4 1.86 -0.33 39.95
N THR A 5 3.06 -0.79 39.58
CA THR A 5 3.76 -0.28 38.41
C THR A 5 3.21 -1.01 37.19
N ASN A 6 2.16 -0.47 36.56
CA ASN A 6 1.77 -0.85 35.20
C ASN A 6 2.82 -0.29 34.24
N ARG A 7 3.96 -0.98 34.13
CA ARG A 7 4.90 -0.76 33.02
C ARG A 7 4.66 -1.89 32.04
N LEU A 8 3.83 -1.60 31.04
CA LEU A 8 3.76 -2.39 29.82
C LEU A 8 5.18 -2.46 29.21
N PRO A 9 5.53 -3.55 28.52
CA PRO A 9 6.80 -3.63 27.81
C PRO A 9 6.95 -2.42 26.88
N PRO A 10 8.16 -1.84 26.75
CA PRO A 10 8.37 -0.70 25.88
C PRO A 10 8.00 -1.10 24.45
N GLY A 11 6.92 -0.52 23.92
CA GLY A 11 6.63 -0.58 22.50
C GLY A 11 7.74 0.09 21.70
N LEU A 12 7.87 -0.26 20.42
CA LEU A 12 8.73 0.46 19.50
C LEU A 12 8.48 1.97 19.67
N PRO A 13 9.51 2.80 19.93
CA PRO A 13 9.32 4.23 20.02
C PRO A 13 8.66 4.69 18.73
N ALA A 14 7.50 5.36 18.85
CA ALA A 14 6.69 5.74 17.72
C ALA A 14 7.56 6.36 16.63
N ILE A 15 7.72 5.65 15.51
CA ILE A 15 8.01 6.33 14.27
C ILE A 15 6.81 7.29 14.14
N PRO A 16 6.99 8.62 13.99
CA PRO A 16 5.91 9.62 14.05
C PRO A 16 4.84 9.50 12.93
N ILE A 17 4.81 8.37 12.25
CA ILE A 17 4.30 8.17 10.90
C ILE A 17 3.40 6.93 10.82
N PHE A 18 3.44 6.01 11.78
CA PHE A 18 2.56 4.84 11.78
C PHE A 18 1.80 4.74 13.10
N GLY A 19 0.46 4.68 13.03
CA GLY A 19 -0.36 4.22 14.15
C GLY A 19 -1.34 5.24 14.71
N ILE A 20 -1.72 6.25 13.93
CA ILE A 20 -2.67 7.27 14.37
C ILE A 20 -4.13 6.80 14.19
N LEU A 21 -4.35 5.66 13.51
CA LEU A 21 -5.67 5.02 13.37
C LEU A 21 -6.39 4.79 14.71
N PHE A 22 -5.65 4.55 15.80
CA PHE A 22 -6.22 4.38 17.16
C PHE A 22 -6.44 5.69 17.92
N GLN A 23 -5.98 6.80 17.36
CA GLN A 23 -6.06 8.14 17.95
C GLN A 23 -7.18 8.99 17.33
N LEU A 24 -8.15 8.37 16.62
CA LEU A 24 -9.30 9.02 15.97
C LEU A 24 -10.35 9.56 16.96
N GLY A 25 -9.92 10.41 17.89
CA GLY A 25 -10.73 11.05 18.91
C GLY A 25 -11.17 10.11 20.04
N GLY A 26 -12.18 10.56 20.81
CA GLY A 26 -12.65 9.83 21.99
C GLY A 26 -13.37 8.51 21.69
N LYS A 27 -13.86 8.30 20.45
CA LYS A 27 -14.62 7.11 20.04
C LYS A 27 -14.19 6.60 18.65
N PRO A 28 -12.96 6.09 18.50
CA PRO A 28 -12.41 5.71 17.19
C PRO A 28 -13.24 4.66 16.45
N HIS A 29 -13.91 3.76 17.17
CA HIS A 29 -14.81 2.75 16.59
C HIS A 29 -16.01 3.35 15.84
N ARG A 30 -16.52 4.52 16.25
CA ARG A 30 -17.63 5.19 15.57
C ARG A 30 -17.16 5.82 14.27
N THR A 31 -16.05 6.56 14.34
CA THR A 31 -15.40 7.14 13.15
C THR A 31 -15.11 6.06 12.12
N LEU A 32 -14.48 4.96 12.53
CA LEU A 32 -14.19 3.82 11.65
C LEU A 32 -15.46 3.16 11.08
N ALA A 33 -16.53 3.03 11.88
CA ALA A 33 -17.78 2.47 11.40
C ALA A 33 -18.47 3.37 10.36
N GLU A 34 -18.45 4.69 10.56
CA GLU A 34 -18.98 5.64 9.56
C GLU A 34 -18.14 5.61 8.28
N LEU A 35 -16.81 5.59 8.40
CA LEU A 35 -15.93 5.41 7.25
C LEU A 35 -16.21 4.10 6.51
N ALA A 36 -16.42 2.98 7.22
CA ALA A 36 -16.77 1.71 6.59
C ALA A 36 -18.07 1.79 5.79
N LYS A 37 -19.13 2.39 6.34
CA LYS A 37 -20.39 2.61 5.60
C LYS A 37 -20.19 3.42 4.33
N LYS A 38 -19.34 4.47 4.39
CA LYS A 38 -19.02 5.29 3.21
C LYS A 38 -18.20 4.52 2.19
N LEU A 39 -17.28 3.67 2.66
CA LEU A 39 -16.51 2.80 1.79
C LEU A 39 -17.45 1.85 1.02
N ASP A 40 -18.43 1.26 1.69
CA ASP A 40 -19.42 0.38 1.06
C ASP A 40 -20.32 1.13 0.08
N ALA A 41 -20.82 2.31 0.46
CA ALA A 41 -21.64 3.15 -0.43
C ALA A 41 -20.88 3.52 -1.74
N ASN A 42 -19.58 3.71 -1.64
CA ASN A 42 -18.71 4.07 -2.77
C ASN A 42 -18.09 2.86 -3.49
N GLN A 43 -18.62 1.64 -3.30
CA GLN A 43 -18.13 0.45 -4.00
C GLN A 43 -18.09 0.62 -5.53
N HIS A 44 -19.05 1.35 -6.09
CA HIS A 44 -19.12 1.64 -7.53
C HIS A 44 -17.88 2.41 -8.04
N LEU A 45 -17.34 3.34 -7.25
CA LEU A 45 -16.11 4.07 -7.61
C LEU A 45 -14.92 3.12 -7.71
N ARG A 46 -14.80 2.18 -6.76
CA ARG A 46 -13.74 1.16 -6.80
C ARG A 46 -13.90 0.23 -8.00
N ARG A 47 -15.12 -0.19 -8.28
CA ARG A 47 -15.43 -1.02 -9.45
C ARG A 47 -15.04 -0.32 -10.76
N ASN A 48 -15.35 0.96 -10.90
CA ASN A 48 -14.95 1.74 -12.07
C ASN A 48 -13.43 1.76 -12.26
N LYS A 49 -12.63 1.83 -11.18
CA LYS A 49 -11.16 1.79 -11.26
C LYS A 49 -10.62 0.42 -11.65
N VAL A 50 -11.26 -0.65 -11.20
CA VAL A 50 -10.92 -2.01 -11.65
C VAL A 50 -11.29 -2.19 -13.13
N GLU A 51 -12.42 -1.65 -13.58
CA GLU A 51 -12.82 -1.69 -15.00
C GLU A 51 -11.85 -0.88 -15.89
N GLN A 52 -11.34 0.27 -15.41
CA GLN A 52 -10.28 1.02 -16.09
C GLN A 52 -8.99 0.20 -16.21
N LEU A 53 -8.56 -0.45 -15.13
CA LEU A 53 -7.41 -1.37 -15.16
C LEU A 53 -7.59 -2.47 -16.20
N LEU A 54 -8.76 -3.11 -16.26
CA LEU A 54 -9.04 -4.17 -17.23
C LEU A 54 -9.03 -3.65 -18.67
N ALA A 55 -9.50 -2.42 -18.90
CA ALA A 55 -9.44 -1.77 -20.21
C ALA A 55 -7.99 -1.52 -20.65
N ASP A 56 -7.17 -0.94 -19.76
CA ASP A 56 -5.74 -0.69 -20.03
C ASP A 56 -4.99 -1.99 -20.36
N VAL A 57 -5.23 -3.05 -19.58
CA VAL A 57 -4.66 -4.39 -19.84
C VAL A 57 -5.15 -4.97 -21.18
N GLY A 58 -6.43 -4.78 -21.49
CA GLY A 58 -7.02 -5.22 -22.76
C GLY A 58 -6.41 -4.51 -23.97
N ASP A 59 -6.13 -3.21 -23.85
CA ASP A 59 -5.48 -2.43 -24.91
C ASP A 59 -4.02 -2.86 -25.09
N SER A 60 -3.24 -3.02 -24.02
CA SER A 60 -1.87 -3.57 -24.08
C SER A 60 -1.84 -4.98 -24.68
N SER A 61 -2.83 -5.82 -24.37
CA SER A 61 -2.94 -7.16 -24.96
C SER A 61 -3.19 -7.13 -26.47
N ARG A 62 -3.99 -6.18 -26.98
CA ARG A 62 -4.29 -6.05 -28.42
C ARG A 62 -3.06 -5.65 -29.23
N ILE A 63 -2.19 -4.83 -28.65
CA ILE A 63 -0.94 -4.38 -29.28
C ILE A 63 0.24 -5.34 -29.01
N GLY A 64 0.04 -6.35 -28.16
CA GLY A 64 1.07 -7.34 -27.81
C GLY A 64 2.18 -6.78 -26.90
N GLU A 65 1.88 -5.74 -26.12
CA GLU A 65 2.84 -5.11 -25.21
C GLU A 65 2.86 -5.81 -23.84
N SER A 66 4.06 -5.98 -23.29
CA SER A 66 4.23 -6.50 -21.93
C SER A 66 3.84 -5.45 -20.89
N ILE A 67 3.12 -5.87 -19.86
CA ILE A 67 2.72 -4.99 -18.76
C ILE A 67 3.60 -5.26 -17.55
N GLU A 68 4.11 -4.19 -16.95
CA GLU A 68 4.73 -4.25 -15.63
C GLU A 68 3.64 -4.22 -14.54
N ILE A 69 3.42 -5.38 -13.90
CA ILE A 69 2.35 -5.56 -12.90
C ILE A 69 2.51 -4.59 -11.72
N SER A 70 3.72 -4.39 -11.21
CA SER A 70 4.00 -3.49 -10.08
C SER A 70 3.57 -2.05 -10.40
N THR A 71 3.91 -1.54 -11.58
CA THR A 71 3.53 -0.19 -12.03
C THR A 71 2.02 -0.04 -12.16
N VAL A 72 1.35 -1.03 -12.77
CA VAL A 72 -0.09 -0.99 -12.98
C VAL A 72 -0.85 -1.13 -11.65
N ALA A 73 -0.47 -2.09 -10.81
CA ALA A 73 -1.05 -2.26 -9.48
C ALA A 73 -0.85 -1.02 -8.59
N PHE A 74 0.31 -0.38 -8.66
CA PHE A 74 0.58 0.87 -7.95
C PHE A 74 -0.36 2.00 -8.40
N LYS A 75 -0.47 2.23 -9.72
CA LYS A 75 -1.36 3.26 -10.27
C LYS A 75 -2.82 3.02 -9.89
N THR A 76 -3.30 1.78 -10.03
CA THR A 76 -4.68 1.41 -9.68
C THR A 76 -4.94 1.60 -8.19
N THR A 77 -4.05 1.14 -7.32
CA THR A 77 -4.20 1.27 -5.86
C THR A 77 -4.16 2.73 -5.43
N LEU A 78 -3.23 3.51 -5.95
CA LEU A 78 -3.14 4.94 -5.67
C LEU A 78 -4.44 5.66 -6.09
N ASN A 79 -4.93 5.42 -7.31
CA ASN A 79 -6.17 6.00 -7.80
C ASN A 79 -7.40 5.53 -7.01
N LEU A 80 -7.44 4.27 -6.56
CA LEU A 80 -8.51 3.74 -5.71
C LEU A 80 -8.59 4.51 -4.39
N ILE A 81 -7.46 4.67 -3.69
CA ILE A 81 -7.40 5.36 -2.41
C ILE A 81 -7.66 6.86 -2.62
N SER A 82 -7.00 7.51 -3.58
CA SER A 82 -7.15 8.96 -3.81
C SER A 82 -8.54 9.35 -4.28
N ASN A 83 -9.18 8.53 -5.11
CA ASN A 83 -10.54 8.79 -5.57
C ASN A 83 -11.54 8.57 -4.42
N THR A 84 -11.33 7.55 -3.57
CA THR A 84 -12.20 7.31 -2.41
C THR A 84 -12.14 8.45 -1.40
N ILE A 85 -10.94 9.00 -1.13
CA ILE A 85 -10.73 10.02 -0.10
C ILE A 85 -11.04 11.43 -0.63
N PHE A 86 -10.52 11.78 -1.81
CA PHE A 86 -10.54 13.16 -2.32
C PHE A 86 -11.32 13.33 -3.63
N SER A 87 -11.81 12.24 -4.24
CA SER A 87 -12.39 12.24 -5.60
C SER A 87 -11.38 12.72 -6.67
N VAL A 88 -10.09 12.49 -6.44
CA VAL A 88 -8.98 12.84 -7.35
C VAL A 88 -8.24 11.58 -7.79
N ASN A 89 -7.74 11.53 -9.02
CA ASN A 89 -6.86 10.46 -9.51
C ASN A 89 -5.39 10.93 -9.46
N TYR A 90 -4.64 10.59 -8.41
CA TYR A 90 -3.25 11.03 -8.26
C TYR A 90 -2.23 10.20 -9.06
N ALA A 91 -2.62 9.05 -9.60
CA ALA A 91 -1.73 8.28 -10.47
C ALA A 91 -1.63 8.87 -11.89
N ASP A 92 -2.66 9.61 -12.31
CA ASP A 92 -2.75 10.20 -13.64
C ASP A 92 -1.88 11.48 -13.68
N PRO A 93 -0.96 11.64 -14.65
CA PRO A 93 -0.07 12.80 -14.74
C PRO A 93 -0.80 14.06 -15.25
N SER A 94 -2.10 14.17 -14.96
CA SER A 94 -3.00 15.24 -15.43
C SER A 94 -2.70 16.60 -14.79
N SER A 95 -1.99 16.62 -13.65
CA SER A 95 -1.64 17.85 -12.95
C SER A 95 -0.26 17.76 -12.28
N ASN A 96 0.38 18.91 -12.10
CA ASN A 96 1.64 19.01 -11.34
C ASN A 96 1.49 18.49 -9.90
N THR A 97 0.32 18.69 -9.27
CA THR A 97 0.04 18.17 -7.93
C THR A 97 0.04 16.64 -7.90
N ALA A 98 -0.52 15.98 -8.91
CA ALA A 98 -0.53 14.52 -9.00
C ALA A 98 0.88 13.95 -9.21
N LEU A 99 1.69 14.61 -10.05
CA LEU A 99 3.11 14.27 -10.23
C LEU A 99 3.88 14.40 -8.91
N GLU A 100 3.74 15.55 -8.23
CA GLU A 100 4.39 15.82 -6.94
C GLU A 100 3.97 14.79 -5.88
N PHE A 101 2.67 14.47 -5.80
CA PHE A 101 2.14 13.46 -4.87
C PHE A 101 2.79 12.10 -5.08
N ARG A 102 2.85 11.63 -6.33
CA ARG A 102 3.41 10.34 -6.70
C ARG A 102 4.90 10.25 -6.38
N GLU A 103 5.65 11.29 -6.72
CA GLU A 103 7.09 11.39 -6.40
C GLU A 103 7.34 11.34 -4.89
N ILE A 104 6.53 12.06 -4.11
CA ILE A 104 6.62 12.05 -2.64
C ILE A 104 6.39 10.65 -2.09
N LEU A 105 5.33 9.95 -2.53
CA LEU A 105 5.05 8.59 -2.08
C LEU A 105 6.18 7.62 -2.42
N GLN A 106 6.75 7.73 -3.63
CA GLN A 106 7.87 6.88 -4.04
C GLN A 106 9.12 7.13 -3.17
N VAL A 107 9.43 8.39 -2.85
CA VAL A 107 10.54 8.68 -1.94
C VAL A 107 10.27 8.17 -0.53
N ILE A 108 9.04 8.32 -0.01
CA ILE A 108 8.66 7.79 1.31
C ILE A 108 8.85 6.27 1.35
N LYS A 109 8.36 5.55 0.33
CA LYS A 109 8.57 4.11 0.15
C LYS A 109 10.04 3.73 0.22
N GLU A 110 10.87 4.39 -0.58
CA GLU A 110 12.31 4.11 -0.64
C GLU A 110 13.00 4.35 0.71
N GLU A 111 12.61 5.39 1.44
CA GLU A 111 13.17 5.67 2.77
C GLU A 111 12.67 4.67 3.83
N LEU A 112 11.42 4.22 3.76
CA LEU A 112 10.86 3.20 4.66
C LEU A 112 11.47 1.81 4.45
N GLY A 113 11.88 1.49 3.22
CA GLY A 113 12.53 0.22 2.90
C GLY A 113 14.01 0.13 3.30
N LYS A 114 14.63 1.24 3.73
CA LYS A 114 16.06 1.28 4.10
C LYS A 114 16.26 0.86 5.55
N ALA A 115 17.22 -0.04 5.79
CA ALA A 115 17.69 -0.32 7.14
C ALA A 115 18.23 0.97 7.79
N ASN A 116 17.73 1.31 8.97
CA ASN A 116 18.11 2.52 9.70
C ASN A 116 18.96 2.18 10.94
N PHE A 117 20.22 2.63 10.93
CA PHE A 117 21.15 2.43 12.06
C PHE A 117 20.65 3.07 13.35
N GLY A 118 19.87 4.15 13.26
CA GLY A 118 19.27 4.77 14.44
C GLY A 118 18.25 3.87 15.15
N ASP A 119 17.68 2.88 14.46
CA ASP A 119 16.71 1.95 15.03
C ASP A 119 17.40 0.72 15.62
N LEU A 120 18.55 0.32 15.05
CA LEU A 120 19.41 -0.74 15.58
C LEU A 120 20.27 -0.27 16.78
N PHE A 121 20.66 1.01 16.77
CA PHE A 121 21.52 1.61 17.80
C PHE A 121 20.90 2.91 18.34
N PRO A 122 20.01 2.82 19.35
CA PRO A 122 19.25 3.96 19.87
C PRO A 122 20.10 5.15 20.34
N THR A 123 21.33 4.90 20.80
CA THR A 123 22.28 5.94 21.22
C THR A 123 22.77 6.81 20.06
N LEU A 124 22.82 6.26 18.84
CA LEU A 124 23.23 6.96 17.61
C LEU A 124 22.04 7.56 16.86
N ALA A 125 20.81 7.28 17.30
CA ALA A 125 19.57 7.70 16.62
C ALA A 125 19.46 9.22 16.43
N LYS A 126 20.02 10.02 17.35
CA LYS A 126 20.00 11.49 17.27
C LYS A 126 20.91 12.06 16.18
N LEU A 127 21.90 11.29 15.72
CA LEU A 127 22.85 11.74 14.71
C LEU A 127 22.28 11.65 13.29
N ASP A 128 21.24 10.83 13.08
CA ASP A 128 20.63 10.57 11.77
C ASP A 128 21.69 10.33 10.68
N LEU A 129 22.60 9.37 10.95
CA LEU A 129 23.81 9.14 10.14
C LEU A 129 23.52 8.88 8.65
N GLN A 130 22.34 8.32 8.34
CA GLN A 130 21.90 8.04 6.97
C GLN A 130 21.02 9.16 6.39
N GLY A 131 20.70 10.19 7.18
CA GLY A 131 19.81 11.29 6.80
C GLY A 131 18.36 10.88 6.54
N ILE A 132 17.96 9.65 6.93
CA ILE A 132 16.64 9.08 6.65
C ILE A 132 15.57 9.91 7.37
N ARG A 133 15.79 10.27 8.65
CA ARG A 133 14.82 11.05 9.42
C ARG A 133 14.63 12.44 8.83
N ARG A 134 15.72 13.09 8.42
CA ARG A 134 15.69 14.41 7.77
C ARG A 134 14.96 14.36 6.43
N ARG A 135 15.26 13.39 5.56
CA ARG A 135 14.58 13.26 4.25
C ARG A 135 13.10 12.93 4.44
N MET A 136 12.78 12.01 5.35
CA MET A 136 11.40 11.67 5.68
C MET A 136 10.63 12.91 6.14
N ALA A 137 11.16 13.70 7.08
CA ALA A 137 10.51 14.92 7.56
C ALA A 137 10.21 15.94 6.43
N ILE A 138 11.12 16.08 5.46
CA ILE A 138 10.91 16.97 4.30
C ILE A 138 9.75 16.48 3.43
N HIS A 139 9.74 15.19 3.08
CA HIS A 139 8.72 14.62 2.20
C HIS A 139 7.36 14.52 2.90
N SER A 140 7.32 14.12 4.18
CA SER A 140 6.12 14.17 4.99
C SER A 140 5.56 15.59 5.07
N LYS A 141 6.39 16.64 5.23
CA LYS A 141 5.91 18.02 5.22
C LYS A 141 5.27 18.41 3.89
N LYS A 142 5.88 18.04 2.76
CA LYS A 142 5.28 18.28 1.44
C LYS A 142 3.95 17.55 1.28
N MET A 143 3.89 16.29 1.72
CA MET A 143 2.65 15.48 1.73
C MET A 143 1.54 16.16 2.53
N MET A 144 1.86 16.62 3.75
CA MET A 144 0.92 17.34 4.61
C MET A 144 0.39 18.61 3.94
N ASN A 145 1.23 19.35 3.23
CA ASN A 145 0.80 20.54 2.49
C ASN A 145 -0.16 20.21 1.34
N ILE A 146 -0.02 19.05 0.69
CA ILE A 146 -0.99 18.61 -0.33
C ILE A 146 -2.32 18.28 0.33
N PHE A 147 -2.32 17.56 1.46
CA PHE A 147 -3.54 17.30 2.21
C PHE A 147 -4.21 18.58 2.72
N ASP A 148 -3.43 19.57 3.16
CA ASP A 148 -3.93 20.89 3.52
C ASP A 148 -4.72 21.51 2.35
N LYS A 149 -4.14 21.50 1.14
CA LYS A 149 -4.81 22.04 -0.06
C LYS A 149 -6.13 21.34 -0.38
N GLU A 150 -6.19 20.00 -0.27
CA GLU A 150 -7.42 19.26 -0.52
C GLU A 150 -8.48 19.52 0.56
N ILE A 151 -8.08 19.58 1.83
CA ILE A 151 -8.96 19.93 2.95
C ILE A 151 -9.52 21.34 2.78
N ASP A 152 -8.68 22.31 2.41
CA ASP A 152 -9.07 23.71 2.26
C ASP A 152 -10.03 23.86 1.07
N LYS A 153 -9.68 23.28 -0.08
CA LYS A 153 -10.55 23.22 -1.26
C LYS A 153 -11.91 22.61 -0.91
N ARG A 154 -11.93 21.54 -0.12
CA ARG A 154 -13.20 20.93 0.29
C ARG A 154 -14.00 21.81 1.24
N SER A 155 -13.33 22.42 2.22
CA SER A 155 -13.95 23.32 3.19
C SER A 155 -14.55 24.56 2.53
N GLU A 156 -13.96 25.04 1.43
CA GLU A 156 -14.52 26.11 0.62
C GLU A 156 -15.77 25.66 -0.16
N LEU A 157 -15.73 24.49 -0.80
CA LEU A 157 -16.88 23.93 -1.51
C LEU A 157 -18.09 23.72 -0.59
N ARG A 158 -17.85 23.27 0.65
CA ARG A 158 -18.89 23.08 1.68
C ARG A 158 -19.65 24.35 2.06
N LYS A 159 -19.10 25.53 1.77
CA LYS A 159 -19.74 26.83 2.04
C LYS A 159 -20.67 27.29 0.91
N MET A 160 -20.67 26.59 -0.23
CA MET A 160 -21.52 26.94 -1.38
C MET A 160 -22.95 26.41 -1.17
N ASN A 161 -23.96 27.20 -1.56
CA ASN A 161 -25.37 26.90 -1.29
C ASN A 161 -25.91 25.63 -1.96
N ASP A 162 -25.31 25.22 -3.10
CA ASP A 162 -25.72 24.02 -3.85
C ASP A 162 -24.85 22.79 -3.52
N TYR A 163 -24.03 22.89 -2.48
CA TYR A 163 -23.14 21.80 -2.11
C TYR A 163 -23.94 20.66 -1.48
N ILE A 164 -24.06 19.56 -2.21
CA ILE A 164 -24.59 18.30 -1.70
C ILE A 164 -23.43 17.64 -0.94
N PRO A 165 -23.53 17.44 0.39
CA PRO A 165 -22.51 16.72 1.15
C PRO A 165 -22.31 15.37 0.51
N ALA A 166 -21.20 15.26 -0.20
CA ALA A 166 -20.94 14.08 -0.98
C ALA A 166 -20.74 12.94 0.00
N GLN A 167 -21.07 11.72 -0.41
CA GLN A 167 -20.89 10.51 0.40
C GLN A 167 -19.40 10.15 0.58
N GLU A 168 -18.53 11.16 0.61
CA GLU A 168 -17.09 11.07 0.49
C GLU A 168 -16.43 10.99 1.87
N PHE A 169 -15.25 10.38 1.88
CA PHE A 169 -14.49 10.13 3.10
C PHE A 169 -14.08 11.43 3.80
N LEU A 170 -13.52 12.38 3.05
CA LEU A 170 -13.08 13.66 3.60
C LEU A 170 -14.25 14.45 4.21
N ASP A 171 -15.41 14.49 3.55
CA ASP A 171 -16.58 15.21 4.08
C ASP A 171 -17.07 14.62 5.39
N THR A 172 -17.08 13.29 5.48
CA THR A 172 -17.47 12.58 6.69
C THR A 172 -16.52 12.91 7.84
N LEU A 173 -15.21 12.96 7.58
CA LEU A 173 -14.21 13.32 8.60
C LEU A 173 -14.32 14.78 9.03
N LEU A 174 -14.55 15.70 8.10
CA LEU A 174 -14.75 17.11 8.44
C LEU A 174 -16.06 17.32 9.22
N GLN A 175 -17.12 16.59 8.90
CA GLN A 175 -18.38 16.63 9.64
C GLN A 175 -18.21 16.09 11.08
N ILE A 176 -17.46 15.00 11.26
CA ILE A 176 -17.14 14.46 12.59
C ILE A 176 -16.27 15.46 13.37
N SER A 177 -15.32 16.12 12.70
CA SER A 177 -14.44 17.13 13.32
C SER A 177 -15.19 18.38 13.80
N GLU A 178 -16.30 18.71 13.15
CA GLU A 178 -17.16 19.85 13.51
C GLU A 178 -18.16 19.53 14.64
N ASP A 179 -18.34 18.25 15.00
CA ASP A 179 -19.15 17.87 16.16
C ASP A 179 -18.36 18.16 17.43
N ASP A 180 -18.86 19.07 18.27
CA ASP A 180 -18.25 19.53 19.53
C ASP A 180 -17.90 18.39 20.52
N ASN A 181 -18.38 17.17 20.28
CA ASN A 181 -18.14 15.99 21.11
C ASN A 181 -16.97 15.10 20.67
N GLU A 182 -16.33 15.35 19.54
CA GLU A 182 -15.27 14.49 18.99
C GLU A 182 -13.91 15.19 18.97
N GLU A 183 -12.87 14.54 19.50
CA GLU A 183 -11.48 15.01 19.47
C GLU A 183 -10.79 14.71 18.12
N LEU A 184 -11.49 14.94 17.00
CA LEU A 184 -10.94 14.75 15.66
C LEU A 184 -10.49 16.10 15.10
N ASP A 185 -9.21 16.45 15.26
CA ASP A 185 -8.69 17.70 14.73
C ASP A 185 -8.15 17.58 13.29
N ARG A 186 -7.90 18.73 12.66
CA ARG A 186 -7.37 18.80 11.29
C ARG A 186 -6.02 18.11 11.13
N ASN A 187 -5.16 18.12 12.14
CA ASN A 187 -3.85 17.46 12.04
C ASN A 187 -4.01 15.94 12.04
N LEU A 188 -4.90 15.43 12.89
CA LEU A 188 -5.24 14.02 13.00
C LEU A 188 -5.84 13.48 11.69
N ILE A 189 -6.70 14.25 11.03
CA ILE A 189 -7.22 13.90 9.68
C ILE A 189 -6.07 13.76 8.67
N LYS A 190 -5.13 14.71 8.63
CA LYS A 190 -3.99 14.64 7.69
C LYS A 190 -3.08 13.45 7.97
N HIS A 191 -2.83 13.17 9.24
CA HIS A 191 -2.07 11.99 9.63
C HIS A 191 -2.78 10.69 9.27
N LEU A 192 -4.11 10.62 9.42
CA LEU A 192 -4.89 9.48 8.97
C LEU A 192 -4.75 9.25 7.45
N PHE A 193 -4.82 10.32 6.65
CA PHE A 193 -4.60 10.20 5.21
C PHE A 193 -3.19 9.73 4.89
N PHE A 194 -2.18 10.27 5.59
CA PHE A 194 -0.82 9.80 5.44
C PHE A 194 -0.70 8.29 5.69
N ASP A 195 -1.28 7.78 6.78
CA ASP A 195 -1.31 6.35 7.10
C ASP A 195 -2.00 5.55 5.98
N PHE A 196 -3.15 6.00 5.48
CA PHE A 196 -3.88 5.31 4.41
C PHE A 196 -3.08 5.20 3.10
N PHE A 197 -2.43 6.28 2.65
CA PHE A 197 -1.65 6.22 1.41
C PHE A 197 -0.36 5.41 1.57
N THR A 198 0.38 5.63 2.66
CA THR A 198 1.68 4.96 2.83
C THR A 198 1.54 3.48 3.15
N ALA A 199 0.60 3.10 4.01
CA ALA A 199 0.36 1.69 4.31
C ALA A 199 -0.46 0.99 3.22
N GLY A 200 -1.44 1.68 2.62
CA GLY A 200 -2.38 1.08 1.68
C GLY A 200 -1.85 0.92 0.26
N THR A 201 -0.99 1.82 -0.23
CA THR A 201 -0.53 1.74 -1.63
C THR A 201 0.52 0.63 -1.83
N ASP A 202 1.59 0.61 -1.05
CA ASP A 202 2.71 -0.30 -1.30
C ASP A 202 2.40 -1.77 -0.95
N THR A 203 1.66 -2.00 0.14
CA THR A 203 1.31 -3.35 0.57
C THR A 203 0.40 -4.02 -0.46
N THR A 204 -0.68 -3.36 -0.88
CA THR A 204 -1.60 -3.88 -1.90
C THR A 204 -0.91 -4.07 -3.25
N THR A 205 -0.04 -3.14 -3.66
CA THR A 205 0.76 -3.29 -4.90
C THR A 205 1.61 -4.55 -4.86
N SER A 206 2.35 -4.75 -3.76
CA SER A 206 3.24 -5.91 -3.60
C SER A 206 2.44 -7.21 -3.55
N THR A 207 1.32 -7.23 -2.83
CA THR A 207 0.43 -8.41 -2.77
C THR A 207 -0.12 -8.77 -4.14
N LEU A 208 -0.53 -7.79 -4.95
CA LEU A 208 -1.01 -8.03 -6.31
C LEU A 208 0.11 -8.56 -7.23
N GLU A 209 1.31 -8.01 -7.13
CA GLU A 209 2.47 -8.48 -7.88
C GLU A 209 2.80 -9.94 -7.58
N TRP A 210 2.88 -10.31 -6.28
CA TRP A 210 3.11 -11.68 -5.86
C TRP A 210 1.97 -12.61 -6.24
N ALA A 211 0.71 -12.19 -6.06
CA ALA A 211 -0.45 -12.99 -6.45
C ALA A 211 -0.43 -13.32 -7.96
N MET A 212 -0.09 -12.35 -8.81
CA MET A 212 0.04 -12.58 -10.25
C MET A 212 1.24 -13.48 -10.60
N ALA A 213 2.35 -13.37 -9.89
CA ALA A 213 3.51 -14.24 -10.08
C ALA A 213 3.22 -15.71 -9.71
N GLU A 214 2.47 -15.93 -8.62
CA GLU A 214 2.04 -17.28 -8.20
C GLU A 214 0.97 -17.86 -9.14
N LEU A 215 0.02 -17.04 -9.60
CA LEU A 215 -1.02 -17.46 -10.56
C LEU A 215 -0.44 -17.77 -11.95
N HIS A 216 0.68 -17.15 -12.31
CA HIS A 216 1.39 -17.42 -13.55
C HIS A 216 2.83 -17.86 -13.23
N PRO A 217 3.03 -19.09 -12.73
CA PRO A 217 4.34 -19.57 -12.32
C PRO A 217 5.34 -19.37 -13.46
N PRO A 218 6.57 -18.94 -13.16
CA PRO A 218 7.52 -18.51 -14.17
C PRO A 218 7.87 -19.67 -15.11
N VAL A 219 7.18 -19.70 -16.24
CA VAL A 219 7.42 -20.54 -17.42
C VAL A 219 8.92 -20.62 -17.81
N PRO A 220 9.79 -19.60 -17.59
CA PRO A 220 11.24 -19.73 -17.81
C PRO A 220 11.96 -20.80 -16.97
N PHE A 221 11.35 -21.33 -15.90
CA PHE A 221 11.87 -22.50 -15.16
C PHE A 221 11.32 -23.84 -15.69
N LEU A 222 10.25 -23.81 -16.49
CA LEU A 222 9.66 -24.99 -17.13
C LEU A 222 10.27 -25.31 -18.50
N LEU A 223 10.99 -24.35 -19.10
CA LEU A 223 11.69 -24.58 -20.37
C LEU A 223 12.82 -25.60 -20.18
N PRO A 224 12.97 -26.58 -21.09
CA PRO A 224 14.05 -27.55 -21.00
C PRO A 224 15.41 -26.86 -21.00
N ARG A 225 16.21 -27.07 -19.95
CA ARG A 225 17.57 -26.53 -19.84
C ARG A 225 18.59 -27.59 -20.20
N LYS A 226 19.76 -27.22 -20.72
CA LYS A 226 20.87 -28.16 -20.91
C LYS A 226 21.98 -27.88 -19.91
N ALA A 227 22.52 -28.92 -19.31
CA ALA A 227 23.71 -28.80 -18.48
C ALA A 227 24.91 -28.37 -19.34
N GLU A 228 25.52 -27.22 -19.04
CA GLU A 228 26.68 -26.73 -19.79
C GLU A 228 27.99 -27.45 -19.42
N VAL A 229 28.01 -28.05 -18.23
CA VAL A 229 29.10 -28.81 -17.64
C VAL A 229 28.55 -30.00 -16.86
N ASP A 230 29.40 -30.97 -16.56
CA ASP A 230 29.06 -32.04 -15.61
C ASP A 230 28.84 -31.40 -14.23
N ILE A 231 27.64 -31.59 -13.66
CA ILE A 231 27.27 -31.04 -12.36
C ILE A 231 26.72 -32.13 -11.45
N LYS A 232 27.14 -32.12 -10.18
CA LYS A 232 26.61 -33.03 -9.17
C LYS A 232 25.48 -32.36 -8.41
N ILE A 233 24.28 -32.94 -8.46
CA ILE A 233 23.11 -32.52 -7.68
C ILE A 233 22.75 -33.66 -6.73
N HIS A 234 22.82 -33.40 -5.42
CA HIS A 234 22.77 -34.43 -4.37
C HIS A 234 23.73 -35.60 -4.66
N ASN A 235 23.20 -36.81 -4.85
CA ASN A 235 23.98 -38.03 -5.07
C ASN A 235 24.08 -38.40 -6.55
N PHE A 236 23.57 -37.56 -7.46
CA PHE A 236 23.53 -37.82 -8.90
C PHE A 236 24.46 -36.87 -9.67
N VAL A 237 25.12 -37.41 -10.69
CA VAL A 237 25.92 -36.64 -11.65
C VAL A 237 25.08 -36.43 -12.90
N ILE A 238 24.88 -35.17 -13.28
CA ILE A 238 24.19 -34.75 -14.49
C ILE A 238 25.26 -34.40 -15.52
N PRO A 239 25.41 -35.18 -16.60
CA PRO A 239 26.47 -34.94 -17.57
C PRO A 239 26.18 -33.72 -18.44
N LYS A 240 27.24 -33.09 -18.92
CA LYS A 240 27.20 -32.01 -19.91
C LYS A 240 26.37 -32.42 -21.12
N GLY A 241 25.48 -31.53 -21.55
CA GLY A 241 24.57 -31.74 -22.67
C GLY A 241 23.28 -32.45 -22.30
N ALA A 242 23.14 -32.98 -21.07
CA ALA A 242 21.89 -33.55 -20.59
C ALA A 242 20.80 -32.47 -20.55
N GLN A 243 19.62 -32.82 -21.08
CA GLN A 243 18.44 -31.97 -21.03
C GLN A 243 17.69 -32.21 -19.72
N LEU A 244 17.40 -31.13 -19.01
CA LEU A 244 16.72 -31.10 -17.73
C LEU A 244 15.31 -30.56 -17.94
N LEU A 245 14.34 -31.33 -17.47
CA LEU A 245 12.93 -30.96 -17.42
C LEU A 245 12.55 -30.86 -15.95
N ILE A 246 12.10 -29.68 -15.53
CA ILE A 246 11.57 -29.49 -14.18
C ILE A 246 10.09 -29.83 -14.23
N ASN A 247 9.69 -30.90 -13.55
CA ASN A 247 8.29 -31.30 -13.50
C ASN A 247 7.52 -30.46 -12.47
N ALA A 248 7.16 -29.23 -12.82
CA ALA A 248 6.39 -28.38 -11.89
C ALA A 248 5.00 -28.94 -11.58
N TRP A 249 4.47 -29.83 -12.43
CA TRP A 249 3.21 -30.53 -12.14
C TRP A 249 3.32 -31.38 -10.87
N ASP A 250 4.38 -32.19 -10.78
CA ASP A 250 4.64 -33.01 -9.59
C ASP A 250 4.99 -32.14 -8.39
N ILE A 251 5.81 -31.09 -8.56
CA ILE A 251 6.22 -30.19 -7.45
C ILE A 251 5.02 -29.45 -6.86
N GLY A 252 4.13 -28.93 -7.71
CA GLY A 252 2.92 -28.23 -7.27
C GLY A 252 1.84 -29.14 -6.70
N ARG A 253 2.02 -30.47 -6.78
CA ARG A 253 1.11 -31.49 -6.23
C ARG A 253 1.74 -32.39 -5.17
N ASP A 254 2.96 -32.07 -4.74
CA ASP A 254 3.67 -32.91 -3.78
C ASP A 254 3.06 -32.75 -2.37
N PRO A 255 2.45 -33.81 -1.80
CA PRO A 255 1.83 -33.74 -0.48
C PRO A 255 2.83 -33.56 0.67
N ASN A 256 4.14 -33.68 0.41
CA ASN A 256 5.17 -33.38 1.39
C ASN A 256 5.41 -31.87 1.56
N PHE A 257 5.02 -31.06 0.57
CA PHE A 257 5.23 -29.61 0.56
C PHE A 257 3.92 -28.82 0.58
N TRP A 258 2.84 -29.37 0.03
CA TRP A 258 1.52 -28.73 -0.03
C TRP A 258 0.49 -29.56 0.74
N GLU A 259 -0.27 -28.92 1.61
CA GLU A 259 -1.42 -29.53 2.28
C GLU A 259 -2.59 -29.58 1.28
N GLU A 260 -3.21 -30.74 1.12
CA GLU A 260 -4.30 -30.98 0.14
C GLU A 260 -3.98 -30.56 -1.32
N PRO A 261 -2.90 -31.05 -1.95
CA PRO A 261 -2.38 -30.55 -3.23
C PRO A 261 -3.33 -30.67 -4.44
N GLU A 262 -4.35 -31.52 -4.35
CA GLU A 262 -5.34 -31.71 -5.41
C GLU A 262 -6.58 -30.83 -5.23
N LEU A 263 -6.68 -30.12 -4.11
CA LEU A 263 -7.77 -29.18 -3.85
C LEU A 263 -7.36 -27.79 -4.33
N PHE A 264 -8.17 -27.19 -5.19
CA PHE A 264 -8.03 -25.77 -5.48
C PHE A 264 -8.60 -24.96 -4.31
N SER A 265 -7.76 -24.69 -3.31
CA SER A 265 -8.06 -23.78 -2.20
C SER A 265 -7.42 -22.42 -2.40
N LEU A 266 -8.22 -21.36 -2.33
CA LEU A 266 -7.76 -19.99 -2.11
C LEU A 266 -7.87 -19.59 -0.63
N GLU A 267 -8.41 -20.49 0.21
CA GLU A 267 -8.56 -20.31 1.67
C GLU A 267 -7.25 -20.53 2.41
#